data_AF-A0A0S3S4K0-F1
#
_entry.id   AF-A0A0S3S4K0-F1
#
_cell.length_a   1.000
_cell.length_b   1.000
_cell.length_c   1.000
_cell.angle_alpha   90.00
_cell.angle_beta   90.00
_cell.angle_gamma   90.00
#
_symmetry.space_group_name_H-M   'P 1'
#
loop_
_entity.id
_entity.type
_entity.pdbx_description
1 polymer ?
#
loop_
_entity_poly.entity_id
_entity_poly.type
_entity_poly.pdbx_seq_one_letter_code
_entity_poly.pdbx_strand_id
1 'polypeptide(L)'
;MSKDIVSLKRASDIDCVCHGKESYEDDFFYDYTNIFTQLHVWIPFDEFTIGVLRLLNVAPTQVHPNGRGYIQAFKLLCKWLYIDPSLECFLYFYCTHPREPASWVSLIRKPKAPLFRSYSDSFRNFKRRFFRIIINKSG
;
A
#
# COMPACT_ATOMS: atom_id res chain seq x y z
N MET A 1 -6.48 21.47 -19.07
CA MET A 1 -6.91 20.97 -17.75
C MET A 1 -6.42 19.53 -17.65
N SER A 2 -5.53 19.23 -16.70
CA SER A 2 -5.10 17.85 -16.45
C SER A 2 -6.31 17.08 -15.96
N LYS A 3 -6.71 16.01 -16.65
CA LYS A 3 -7.73 15.09 -16.11
C LYS A 3 -7.09 14.36 -14.93
N ASP A 4 -7.83 14.25 -13.83
CA ASP A 4 -7.36 13.47 -12.68
C ASP A 4 -7.22 12.00 -13.09
N ILE A 5 -6.07 11.40 -12.82
CA ILE A 5 -5.75 10.00 -13.18
C ILE A 5 -6.58 9.03 -12.33
N VAL A 6 -6.97 9.45 -11.13
CA VAL A 6 -7.75 8.66 -10.17
C VAL A 6 -8.88 9.48 -9.56
N SER A 7 -10.00 8.83 -9.23
CA SER A 7 -11.09 9.44 -8.46
C SER A 7 -11.42 8.62 -7.21
N LEU A 8 -11.85 9.30 -6.14
CA LEU A 8 -12.15 8.68 -4.85
C LEU A 8 -13.66 8.57 -4.66
N LYS A 9 -14.14 7.35 -4.39
CA LYS A 9 -15.52 7.08 -3.96
C LYS A 9 -15.52 6.51 -2.55
N ARG A 10 -16.34 7.05 -1.67
CA ARG A 10 -16.53 6.49 -0.32
C ARG A 10 -17.10 5.08 -0.44
N ALA A 11 -16.46 4.13 0.24
CA ALA A 11 -16.99 2.78 0.33
C ALA A 11 -18.22 2.76 1.26
N SER A 12 -19.20 1.95 0.86
CA SER A 12 -20.43 1.67 1.59
C SER A 12 -20.22 0.53 2.59
N ASP A 13 -21.16 0.37 3.53
CA ASP A 13 -21.07 -0.66 4.56
C ASP A 13 -21.19 -2.11 4.02
N ILE A 14 -21.59 -2.27 2.76
CA ILE A 14 -21.67 -3.56 2.06
C ILE A 14 -20.40 -3.91 1.27
N ASP A 15 -19.46 -2.98 1.10
CA ASP A 15 -18.24 -3.22 0.33
C ASP A 15 -17.24 -4.04 1.17
N CYS A 16 -16.73 -5.17 0.66
CA CYS A 16 -15.57 -5.81 1.27
C CYS A 16 -14.27 -5.16 0.78
N VAL A 17 -13.25 -5.21 1.62
CA VAL A 17 -11.93 -4.60 1.36
C VAL A 17 -11.17 -5.28 0.20
N CYS A 18 -11.60 -6.49 -0.19
CA CYS A 18 -11.05 -7.27 -1.29
C CYS A 18 -12.19 -7.90 -2.12
N HIS A 19 -12.55 -7.24 -3.22
CA HIS A 19 -13.38 -7.81 -4.27
C HIS A 19 -12.61 -7.81 -5.58
N GLY A 20 -12.88 -8.79 -6.45
CA GLY A 20 -12.44 -8.74 -7.84
C GLY A 20 -13.20 -7.66 -8.61
N LYS A 21 -12.86 -7.48 -9.89
CA LYS A 21 -13.54 -6.52 -10.76
C LYS A 21 -15.04 -6.80 -10.92
N GLU A 22 -15.47 -8.07 -10.79
CA GLU A 22 -16.87 -8.50 -10.92
C GLU A 22 -17.57 -7.85 -12.14
N SER A 23 -18.73 -7.22 -11.96
CA SER A 23 -19.51 -6.53 -13.00
C SER A 23 -19.22 -5.03 -13.10
N TYR A 24 -18.17 -4.53 -12.44
CA TYR A 24 -17.84 -3.11 -12.48
C TYR A 24 -17.16 -2.74 -13.82
N GLU A 25 -17.65 -1.67 -14.45
CA GLU A 25 -17.11 -1.11 -15.71
C GLU A 25 -15.70 -0.51 -15.55
N ASP A 26 -15.45 0.08 -14.38
CA ASP A 26 -14.21 0.76 -14.05
C ASP A 26 -13.18 -0.20 -13.43
N ASP A 27 -11.90 0.10 -13.65
CA ASP A 27 -10.82 -0.51 -12.90
C ASP A 27 -10.65 0.24 -11.58
N PHE A 28 -10.58 -0.48 -10.47
CA PHE A 28 -10.45 0.14 -9.15
C PHE A 28 -9.71 -0.75 -8.17
N PHE A 29 -9.28 -0.16 -7.07
CA PHE A 29 -8.86 -0.87 -5.88
C PHE A 29 -9.35 -0.14 -4.64
N TYR A 30 -9.39 -0.84 -3.51
CA TYR A 30 -9.69 -0.21 -2.22
C TYR A 30 -8.39 0.23 -1.54
N ASP A 31 -8.46 1.29 -0.74
CA ASP A 31 -7.41 1.60 0.24
C ASP A 31 -7.98 2.29 1.48
N TYR A 32 -7.26 2.19 2.59
CA TYR A 32 -7.72 2.75 3.85
C TYR A 32 -7.44 4.24 3.96
N THR A 33 -8.36 4.96 4.60
CA THR A 33 -8.22 6.40 4.80
C THR A 33 -6.94 6.78 5.54
N ASN A 34 -6.52 5.99 6.53
CA ASN A 34 -5.33 6.27 7.33
C ASN A 34 -4.02 6.20 6.53
N ILE A 35 -4.00 5.48 5.41
CA ILE A 35 -2.82 5.39 4.55
C ILE A 35 -2.52 6.75 3.92
N PHE A 36 -3.56 7.53 3.60
CA PHE A 36 -3.45 8.91 3.12
C PHE A 36 -3.22 9.90 4.27
N THR A 37 -4.02 9.82 5.32
CA THR A 37 -4.05 10.87 6.36
C THR A 37 -2.95 10.76 7.40
N GLN A 38 -2.42 9.56 7.65
CA GLN A 38 -1.39 9.33 8.67
C GLN A 38 -0.05 8.91 8.07
N LEU A 39 -0.06 8.11 7.00
CA LEU A 39 1.16 7.61 6.38
C LEU A 39 1.58 8.42 5.14
N HIS A 40 0.80 9.42 4.75
CA HIS A 40 1.09 10.33 3.62
C HIS A 40 1.48 9.59 2.33
N VAL A 41 0.83 8.45 2.07
CA VAL A 41 1.00 7.72 0.81
C VAL A 41 0.20 8.44 -0.27
N TRP A 42 0.84 8.68 -1.40
CA TRP A 42 0.24 9.33 -2.57
C TRP A 42 -0.17 8.30 -3.61
N ILE A 43 -1.24 8.61 -4.34
CA ILE A 43 -1.72 7.86 -5.51
C ILE A 43 -1.68 8.76 -6.77
N PRO A 44 -1.49 8.21 -7.98
CA PRO A 44 -1.22 6.80 -8.28
C PRO A 44 0.09 6.31 -7.65
N PHE A 45 0.17 5.00 -7.37
CA PHE A 45 1.39 4.41 -6.83
C PHE A 45 2.54 4.55 -7.82
N ASP A 46 3.75 4.77 -7.33
CA ASP A 46 4.95 4.75 -8.18
C ASP A 46 5.40 3.33 -8.50
N GLU A 47 6.29 3.20 -9.49
CA GLU A 47 6.82 1.92 -9.95
C GLU A 47 7.43 1.08 -8.83
N PHE A 48 8.10 1.72 -7.85
CA PHE A 48 8.63 1.01 -6.71
C PHE A 48 7.52 0.41 -5.83
N THR A 49 6.50 1.18 -5.46
CA THR A 49 5.38 0.67 -4.66
C THR A 49 4.63 -0.44 -5.39
N ILE A 50 4.38 -0.25 -6.69
CA ILE A 50 3.77 -1.28 -7.55
C ILE A 50 4.64 -2.54 -7.59
N GLY A 51 5.96 -2.38 -7.73
CA GLY A 51 6.92 -3.47 -7.74
C GLY A 51 6.90 -4.28 -6.45
N VAL A 52 6.87 -3.62 -5.28
CA VAL A 52 6.75 -4.30 -3.98
C VAL A 52 5.44 -5.09 -3.89
N LEU A 53 4.31 -4.50 -4.27
CA LEU A 53 3.01 -5.16 -4.21
C LEU A 53 2.94 -6.39 -5.14
N ARG A 54 3.47 -6.26 -6.37
CA ARG A 54 3.57 -7.37 -7.34
C ARG A 54 4.46 -8.49 -6.83
N LEU A 55 5.63 -8.16 -6.30
CA LEU A 55 6.59 -9.14 -5.79
C LEU A 55 6.06 -9.91 -4.58
N LEU A 56 5.28 -9.24 -3.73
CA LEU A 56 4.58 -9.88 -2.61
C LEU A 56 3.28 -10.59 -3.04
N ASN A 57 2.83 -10.40 -4.28
CA ASN A 57 1.56 -10.89 -4.82
C ASN A 57 0.35 -10.53 -3.93
N VAL A 58 0.25 -9.26 -3.55
CA VAL A 58 -0.80 -8.75 -2.66
C VAL A 58 -1.49 -7.52 -3.24
N ALA A 59 -2.78 -7.40 -2.96
CA ALA A 59 -3.51 -6.16 -3.17
C ALA A 59 -2.99 -5.07 -2.20
N PRO A 60 -3.10 -3.78 -2.56
CA PRO A 60 -2.74 -2.67 -1.69
C PRO A 60 -3.31 -2.83 -0.28
N THR A 61 -4.61 -3.09 -0.18
CA THR A 61 -5.28 -3.25 1.10
C THR A 61 -4.72 -4.38 1.93
N GLN A 62 -4.18 -5.47 1.38
CA GLN A 62 -3.69 -6.58 2.20
C GLN A 62 -2.43 -6.25 3.00
N VAL A 63 -1.67 -5.22 2.63
CA VAL A 63 -0.46 -4.83 3.36
C VAL A 63 -0.85 -4.04 4.62
N HIS A 64 -0.43 -4.54 5.78
CA HIS A 64 -0.67 -3.89 7.07
C HIS A 64 -0.13 -2.44 7.08
N PRO A 65 -0.78 -1.48 7.77
CA PRO A 65 -0.35 -0.07 7.80
C PRO A 65 1.12 0.15 8.16
N ASN A 66 1.68 -0.56 9.15
CA ASN A 66 3.12 -0.46 9.42
C ASN A 66 3.98 -0.87 8.22
N GLY A 67 3.57 -1.90 7.48
CA GLY A 67 4.24 -2.30 6.24
C GLY A 67 4.18 -1.22 5.17
N ARG A 68 3.02 -0.59 4.99
CA ARG A 68 2.85 0.57 4.10
C ARG A 68 3.75 1.74 4.51
N GLY A 69 3.87 1.98 5.81
CA GLY A 69 4.77 2.99 6.38
C GLY A 69 6.23 2.72 6.05
N TYR A 70 6.69 1.46 6.09
CA TYR A 70 8.05 1.10 5.69
C TYR A 70 8.32 1.35 4.21
N ILE A 71 7.39 0.99 3.32
CA ILE A 71 7.52 1.25 1.88
C ILE A 71 7.66 2.76 1.64
N GLN A 72 6.81 3.56 2.28
CA GLN A 72 6.84 5.02 2.14
C GLN A 72 8.11 5.64 2.72
N ALA A 73 8.52 5.23 3.92
CA ALA A 73 9.75 5.71 4.56
C ALA A 73 11.00 5.38 3.73
N PHE A 74 11.05 4.18 3.15
CA PHE A 74 12.15 3.76 2.29
C PHE A 74 12.26 4.64 1.04
N LYS A 75 11.14 4.89 0.37
CA LYS A 75 11.08 5.81 -0.78
C LYS A 75 11.58 7.20 -0.43
N LEU A 76 11.12 7.75 0.71
CA LEU A 76 11.52 9.09 1.15
C LEU A 76 13.01 9.13 1.49
N LEU A 77 13.55 8.09 2.13
CA LEU A 77 14.98 7.98 2.40
C LEU A 77 15.80 7.93 1.10
N CYS A 78 15.42 7.07 0.15
CA CYS A 78 16.08 6.97 -1.16
C CYS A 78 16.07 8.32 -1.89
N LYS A 79 14.92 9.01 -1.92
CA LYS A 79 14.80 10.35 -2.48
C LYS A 79 15.73 11.36 -1.79
N TRP A 80 15.82 11.32 -0.46
CA TRP A 80 16.70 12.22 0.30
C TRP A 80 18.19 11.95 0.04
N LEU A 81 18.55 10.68 -0.19
CA LEU A 81 19.90 10.24 -0.54
C LEU A 81 20.23 10.37 -2.04
N TYR A 82 19.29 10.85 -2.86
CA TYR A 82 19.41 10.93 -4.32
C TYR A 82 19.74 9.57 -4.97
N ILE A 83 19.14 8.49 -4.46
CA ILE A 83 19.25 7.14 -5.03
C ILE A 83 17.87 6.61 -5.43
N ASP A 84 17.86 5.71 -6.40
CA ASP A 84 16.63 5.02 -6.77
C ASP A 84 16.29 3.91 -5.76
N PRO A 85 15.02 3.80 -5.33
CA PRO A 85 14.61 2.75 -4.42
C PRO A 85 14.64 1.38 -5.13
N SER A 86 15.43 0.44 -4.59
CA SER A 86 15.56 -0.93 -5.11
C SER A 86 14.69 -1.93 -4.33
N LEU A 87 13.97 -2.80 -5.04
CA LEU A 87 13.17 -3.88 -4.44
C LEU A 87 14.03 -4.84 -3.62
N GLU A 88 15.20 -5.22 -4.14
CA GLU A 88 16.12 -6.13 -3.45
C GLU A 88 16.67 -5.50 -2.18
N CYS A 89 17.03 -4.22 -2.24
CA CYS A 89 17.50 -3.48 -1.07
C CYS A 89 16.39 -3.36 0.00
N PHE A 90 15.14 -3.10 -0.42
CA PHE A 90 14.01 -3.10 0.50
C PHE A 90 13.80 -4.47 1.16
N LEU A 91 13.81 -5.55 0.37
CA LEU A 91 13.65 -6.93 0.88
C LEU A 91 14.88 -7.46 1.63
N TYR A 92 16.02 -6.79 1.52
CA TYR A 92 17.15 -7.04 2.40
C TYR A 92 16.77 -6.73 3.85
N PHE A 93 16.08 -5.60 4.09
CA PHE A 93 15.69 -5.14 5.43
C PHE A 93 14.35 -5.72 5.92
N TYR A 94 13.44 -6.05 5.00
CA TYR A 94 12.08 -6.50 5.33
C TYR A 94 11.76 -7.86 4.70
N CYS A 95 11.04 -8.71 5.42
CA CYS A 95 10.49 -9.95 4.89
C CYS A 95 8.99 -10.05 5.21
N THR A 96 8.29 -10.96 4.54
CA THR A 96 6.92 -11.33 4.87
C THR A 96 6.90 -12.79 5.32
N HIS A 97 5.94 -13.15 6.17
CA HIS A 97 5.65 -14.57 6.34
C HIS A 97 4.83 -15.08 5.15
N PRO A 98 5.10 -16.29 4.64
CA PRO A 98 4.14 -16.98 3.78
C PRO A 98 2.82 -17.05 4.53
N ARG A 99 1.75 -16.60 3.91
CA ARG A 99 0.41 -16.71 4.47
C ARG A 99 -0.56 -17.21 3.41
N GLU A 100 -1.67 -17.73 3.88
CA GLU A 100 -2.76 -18.14 3.03
C GLU A 100 -3.21 -16.99 2.11
N PRO A 101 -3.61 -17.31 0.87
CA PRO A 101 -4.25 -16.36 -0.03
C PRO A 101 -5.39 -15.61 0.68
N ALA A 102 -5.56 -14.33 0.35
CA ALA A 102 -6.58 -13.42 0.91
C ALA A 102 -6.40 -12.98 2.39
N SER A 103 -5.29 -13.31 3.04
CA SER A 103 -4.99 -12.80 4.40
C SER A 103 -4.16 -11.50 4.38
N TRP A 104 -4.14 -10.82 5.52
CA TRP A 104 -3.32 -9.63 5.77
C TRP A 104 -1.83 -9.98 5.79
N VAL A 105 -1.00 -9.20 5.13
CA VAL A 105 0.46 -9.37 5.11
C VAL A 105 1.13 -8.27 5.92
N SER A 106 1.92 -8.69 6.89
CA SER A 106 2.78 -7.80 7.68
C SER A 106 4.21 -7.90 7.16
N LEU A 107 4.84 -6.75 6.95
CA LEU A 107 6.29 -6.67 6.75
C LEU A 107 7.00 -6.75 8.09
N ILE A 108 7.90 -7.70 8.19
CA ILE A 108 8.69 -8.03 9.37
C ILE A 108 10.09 -7.50 9.13
N ARG A 109 10.59 -6.74 10.11
CA ARG A 109 11.96 -6.23 10.10
C ARG A 109 12.91 -7.40 10.34
N LYS A 110 13.96 -7.52 9.52
CA LYS A 110 14.99 -8.52 9.79
C LYS A 110 15.80 -8.12 11.04
N PRO A 111 16.05 -9.04 11.99
CA PRO A 111 16.63 -8.71 13.30
C PRO A 111 18.01 -8.05 13.24
N LYS A 112 18.81 -8.39 12.23
CA LYS A 112 20.22 -7.99 12.15
C LYS A 112 20.46 -6.57 11.62
N ALA A 113 19.44 -5.90 11.06
CA ALA A 113 19.55 -4.53 10.54
C ALA A 113 18.17 -3.89 10.32
N PRO A 114 17.40 -3.54 11.36
CA PRO A 114 16.13 -2.85 11.15
C PRO A 114 16.38 -1.41 10.67
N LEU A 115 15.98 -1.08 9.45
CA LEU A 115 16.17 0.26 8.86
C LEU A 115 15.25 1.31 9.51
N PHE A 116 13.98 0.97 9.72
CA PHE A 116 13.00 1.85 10.35
C PHE A 116 12.32 1.20 11.56
N ARG A 117 11.83 2.04 12.49
CA ARG A 117 10.90 1.62 13.55
C ARG A 117 9.47 1.58 13.01
N SER A 118 8.63 0.74 13.60
CA SER A 118 7.19 0.73 13.30
C SER A 118 6.61 2.13 13.53
N TYR A 119 5.65 2.53 12.69
CA TYR A 119 4.92 3.78 12.91
C TYR A 119 4.12 3.75 14.22
N SER A 120 3.51 2.60 14.53
CA SER A 120 2.84 2.36 15.81
C SER A 120 3.06 0.91 16.26
N ASP A 121 3.20 0.70 17.57
CA ASP A 121 3.29 -0.64 18.17
C ASP A 121 2.00 -1.45 17.93
N SER A 122 0.85 -0.77 17.82
CA SER A 122 -0.44 -1.39 17.53
C SER A 122 -1.30 -0.45 16.69
N PHE A 123 -1.31 -0.68 15.37
CA PHE A 123 -2.15 0.07 14.45
C PHE A 123 -3.59 -0.46 14.52
N ARG A 124 -4.42 0.16 15.37
CA ARG A 124 -5.80 -0.28 15.63
C ARG A 124 -6.82 0.47 14.78
N ASN A 125 -8.00 -0.12 14.59
CA ASN A 125 -9.19 0.52 14.01
C ASN A 125 -9.06 1.07 12.58
N PHE A 126 -7.96 0.80 11.87
CA PHE A 126 -7.73 1.29 10.50
C PHE A 126 -8.74 0.73 9.49
N LYS A 127 -9.27 -0.46 9.76
CA LYS A 127 -10.20 -1.16 8.87
C LYS A 127 -11.58 -0.51 8.75
N ARG A 128 -11.89 0.49 9.60
CA ARG A 128 -13.24 1.09 9.68
C ARG A 128 -13.54 2.11 8.59
N ARG A 129 -12.52 2.62 7.89
CA ARG A 129 -12.69 3.68 6.88
C ARG A 129 -11.79 3.39 5.67
N PHE A 130 -12.42 3.17 4.53
CA PHE A 130 -11.75 2.92 3.27
C PHE A 130 -12.48 3.60 2.11
N PHE A 131 -11.75 3.82 1.03
CA PHE A 131 -12.24 4.40 -0.21
C PHE A 131 -12.03 3.41 -1.34
N ARG A 132 -12.92 3.46 -2.32
CA ARG A 132 -12.69 2.90 -3.65
C ARG A 132 -11.97 3.94 -4.48
N ILE A 133 -10.77 3.59 -4.94
CA ILE A 133 -9.96 4.41 -5.84
C ILE A 133 -10.21 3.91 -7.24
N ILE A 134 -10.94 4.70 -8.01
CA ILE A 134 -11.29 4.41 -9.40
C ILE A 134 -10.15 4.94 -10.27
N ILE A 135 -9.63 4.07 -11.14
CA ILE A 135 -8.62 4.40 -12.13
C ILE A 135 -9.40 4.90 -13.35
N ASN A 136 -9.30 6.19 -13.62
CA ASN A 136 -10.03 6.78 -14.72
C ASN A 136 -9.40 6.30 -16.03
N LYS A 137 -10.23 5.83 -16.97
CA LYS A 137 -9.79 5.53 -18.34
C LYS A 137 -9.51 6.84 -19.09
N SER A 138 -8.50 7.61 -18.68
CA SER A 138 -7.77 8.56 -19.53
C SER A 138 -6.52 9.13 -18.83
N GLY A 139 -5.37 8.57 -19.17
CA GLY A 139 -4.32 9.26 -19.93
C GLY A 139 -4.05 8.44 -21.18
#